data_AF-A0A3M1MDN0-F1
#
_entry.id   AF-A0A3M1MDN0-F1
#
_cell.length_a   1.000
_cell.length_b   1.000
_cell.length_c   1.000
_cell.angle_alpha   90.00
_cell.angle_beta   90.00
_cell.angle_gamma   90.00
#
_symmetry.space_group_name_H-M   'P 1'
#
loop_
_entity.id
_entity.type
_entity.pdbx_description
1 polymer ?
#
loop_
_entity_poly.entity_id
_entity_poly.type
_entity_poly.pdbx_seq_one_letter_code
_entity_poly.pdbx_strand_id
1 'polypeptide(L)'
;MSLMQIHSFAAGRWVPPDATARPIESAVTGEVIAKAGSAGLDMQAMLDHAQQVGGPALRAMGFHDRARMLKALAIHLNERRDALYELSFD
;
A
#
# COMPACT_ATOMS: atom_id res chain seq x y z
N MET A 1 20.13 9.76 -0.11
CA MET A 1 18.85 9.44 -0.78
C MET A 1 17.91 10.64 -0.69
N SER A 2 17.04 10.89 -1.67
CA SER A 2 15.98 11.90 -1.51
C SER A 2 14.88 11.35 -0.60
N LEU A 3 14.40 12.17 0.34
CA LEU A 3 13.32 11.84 1.26
C LEU A 3 12.04 11.39 0.50
N MET A 4 11.62 10.14 0.70
CA MET A 4 10.47 9.55 -0.01
C MET A 4 9.13 10.12 0.47
N GLN A 5 8.21 10.42 -0.46
CA GLN A 5 6.83 10.83 -0.16
C GLN A 5 5.88 9.64 -0.35
N ILE A 6 5.47 9.00 0.74
CA ILE A 6 4.70 7.77 0.68
C ILE A 6 3.21 8.07 0.44
N HIS A 7 2.75 7.79 -0.77
CA HIS A 7 1.36 7.97 -1.13
C HIS A 7 0.51 6.83 -0.57
N SER A 8 -0.68 7.15 -0.09
CA SER A 8 -1.69 6.17 0.30
C SER A 8 -2.57 5.83 -0.91
N PHE A 9 -2.86 4.55 -1.15
CA PHE A 9 -3.84 4.15 -2.16
C PHE A 9 -5.22 3.94 -1.50
N ALA A 10 -6.16 4.84 -1.75
CA ALA A 10 -7.46 4.88 -1.08
C ALA A 10 -8.59 5.10 -2.09
N ALA A 11 -9.66 4.30 -2.00
CA ALA A 11 -10.84 4.39 -2.87
C ALA A 11 -10.50 4.47 -4.39
N GLY A 12 -9.50 3.70 -4.84
CA GLY A 12 -9.09 3.63 -6.25
C GLY A 12 -8.15 4.74 -6.72
N ARG A 13 -7.64 5.61 -5.83
CA ARG A 13 -6.74 6.71 -6.18
C ARG A 13 -5.51 6.76 -5.28
N TRP A 14 -4.42 7.30 -5.82
CA TRP A 14 -3.24 7.67 -5.05
C TRP A 14 -3.45 9.04 -4.38
N VAL A 15 -3.18 9.10 -3.08
CA VAL A 15 -3.30 10.30 -2.25
C VAL A 15 -1.91 10.63 -1.68
N PRO A 16 -1.34 11.82 -1.94
CA PRO A 16 -0.03 12.20 -1.45
C PRO A 16 -0.03 12.41 0.08
N PRO A 17 1.14 12.35 0.74
CA PRO A 17 1.29 12.81 2.12
C PRO A 17 0.79 14.25 2.29
N ASP A 18 0.08 14.52 3.38
CA ASP A 18 -0.40 15.86 3.73
C ASP A 18 0.56 16.59 4.69
N ALA A 19 0.21 17.80 5.10
CA ALA A 19 1.03 18.63 5.99
C ALA A 19 1.28 18.02 7.39
N THR A 20 0.48 17.03 7.78
CA THR A 20 0.60 16.30 9.06
C THR A 20 1.44 15.02 8.92
N ALA A 21 1.96 14.72 7.73
CA ALA A 21 2.77 13.54 7.48
C ALA A 21 3.99 13.48 8.40
N ARG A 22 4.17 12.31 9.01
CA ARG A 22 5.23 12.05 9.98
C ARG A 22 6.47 11.48 9.30
N PRO A 23 7.68 11.82 9.78
CA PRO A 23 8.90 11.17 9.32
C PRO A 23 8.88 9.68 9.65
N ILE A 24 9.43 8.89 8.74
CA ILE A 24 9.78 7.49 8.93
C ILE A 24 11.31 7.44 8.95
N GLU A 25 11.86 6.96 10.05
CA GLU A 25 13.29 6.83 10.29
C GLU A 25 13.75 5.41 9.98
N SER A 26 14.97 5.26 9.45
CA SER A 26 15.62 3.95 9.34
C SER A 26 15.84 3.37 10.72
N ALA A 27 15.46 2.11 10.91
CA ALA A 27 15.67 1.40 12.18
C ALA A 27 17.15 1.08 12.45
N VAL A 28 18.03 1.20 11.45
CA VAL A 28 19.46 0.91 11.54
C VAL A 28 20.26 2.18 11.85
N THR A 29 20.00 3.27 11.10
CA THR A 29 20.80 4.49 11.18
C THR A 29 20.11 5.64 11.92
N GLY A 30 18.79 5.60 12.08
CA GLY A 30 17.99 6.71 12.61
C GLY A 30 17.78 7.88 11.63
N GLU A 31 18.31 7.79 10.41
CA GLU A 31 18.10 8.84 9.40
C GLU A 31 16.66 8.82 8.87
N VAL A 32 16.11 9.99 8.56
CA VAL A 32 14.76 10.09 7.98
C VAL A 32 14.78 9.67 6.51
N ILE A 33 14.14 8.54 6.20
CA ILE A 33 14.10 7.95 4.86
C ILE A 33 12.81 8.28 4.09
N ALA A 34 11.71 8.54 4.80
CA ALA A 34 10.42 8.83 4.18
C ALA A 34 9.51 9.72 5.03
N LYS A 35 8.39 10.16 4.45
CA LYS A 35 7.25 10.73 5.18
C LYS A 35 5.94 10.09 4.71
N ALA A 36 5.04 9.83 5.66
CA ALA A 36 3.71 9.30 5.40
C ALA A 36 2.67 9.96 6.31
N GLY A 37 1.47 10.19 5.79
CA GLY A 37 0.37 10.82 6.51
C GLY A 37 -0.98 10.24 6.10
N SER A 38 -1.98 10.45 6.94
CA SER A 38 -3.33 9.92 6.74
C SER A 38 -4.45 10.94 7.04
N ALA A 39 -4.12 12.18 7.38
CA ALA A 39 -5.13 13.18 7.76
C ALA A 39 -6.01 13.60 6.57
N GLY A 40 -5.48 13.53 5.35
CA GLY A 40 -6.24 13.76 4.11
C GLY A 40 -7.09 12.56 3.63
N LEU A 41 -7.12 11.45 4.36
CA LEU A 41 -7.87 10.26 3.94
C LEU A 41 -9.34 10.34 4.38
N ASP A 42 -10.23 10.25 3.39
CA ASP A 42 -11.66 10.09 3.63
C ASP A 42 -11.98 8.64 4.00
N MET A 43 -12.04 8.38 5.30
CA MET A 43 -12.27 7.04 5.84
C MET A 43 -13.64 6.48 5.44
N GLN A 44 -14.67 7.34 5.32
CA GLN A 44 -15.99 6.89 4.91
C GLN A 44 -15.99 6.47 3.44
N ALA A 45 -15.39 7.27 2.56
CA ALA A 45 -15.25 6.90 1.15
C ALA A 45 -14.43 5.61 0.95
N MET A 46 -13.42 5.37 1.80
CA MET A 46 -12.66 4.11 1.80
C MET A 46 -13.54 2.90 2.16
N LEU A 47 -14.36 3.03 3.21
CA LEU A 47 -15.32 1.99 3.62
C LEU A 47 -16.36 1.75 2.54
N ASP A 48 -16.94 2.81 1.98
CA ASP A 48 -17.93 2.72 0.92
C ASP A 48 -17.34 2.02 -0.31
N HIS A 49 -16.12 2.38 -0.71
CA HIS A 49 -15.44 1.71 -1.83
C HIS A 49 -15.18 0.22 -1.54
N ALA A 50 -14.71 -0.12 -0.34
CA ALA A 50 -14.48 -1.51 0.05
C ALA A 50 -15.79 -2.33 0.04
N GLN A 51 -16.90 -1.76 0.50
CA GLN A 51 -18.19 -2.45 0.63
C GLN A 51 -18.97 -2.52 -0.68
N GLN A 52 -18.97 -1.45 -1.47
CA GLN A 52 -19.80 -1.32 -2.68
C GLN A 52 -19.07 -1.77 -3.95
N VAL A 53 -17.73 -1.70 -3.99
CA VAL A 53 -16.92 -2.10 -5.15
C VAL A 53 -16.15 -3.37 -4.86
N GLY A 54 -15.28 -3.35 -3.83
CA GLY A 54 -14.39 -4.49 -3.52
C GLY A 54 -15.15 -5.76 -3.12
N GLY A 55 -16.13 -5.62 -2.23
CA GLY A 55 -16.93 -6.73 -1.71
C GLY A 55 -17.66 -7.51 -2.82
N PRO A 56 -18.50 -6.86 -3.65
CA PRO A 56 -19.19 -7.51 -4.76
C PRO A 56 -18.22 -8.15 -5.76
N ALA A 57 -17.13 -7.46 -6.13
CA ALA A 57 -16.14 -7.99 -7.07
C ALA A 57 -15.49 -9.29 -6.56
N LEU A 58 -15.13 -9.36 -5.27
CA LEU A 58 -14.53 -10.56 -4.68
C LEU A 58 -15.55 -11.68 -4.43
N ARG A 59 -16.81 -11.35 -4.12
CA ARG A 59 -17.89 -12.33 -3.91
C ARG A 59 -18.41 -12.94 -5.21
N ALA A 60 -18.29 -12.23 -6.33
CA ALA A 60 -18.59 -12.78 -7.66
C ALA A 60 -17.60 -13.90 -8.06
N MET A 61 -16.43 -13.98 -7.42
CA MET A 61 -15.42 -15.01 -7.67
C MET A 61 -15.65 -16.26 -6.82
N GLY A 62 -15.37 -17.44 -7.38
CA GLY A 62 -15.31 -18.68 -6.62
C GLY A 62 -14.08 -18.75 -5.70
N PHE A 63 -14.06 -19.72 -4.78
CA PHE A 63 -12.92 -19.92 -3.87
C PHE A 63 -11.61 -20.17 -4.64
N HIS A 64 -11.65 -21.05 -5.65
CA HIS A 64 -10.49 -21.35 -6.48
C HIS A 64 -10.02 -20.15 -7.31
N ASP A 65 -10.93 -19.27 -7.75
CA ASP A 65 -10.56 -18.06 -8.50
C ASP A 65 -9.76 -17.10 -7.62
N ARG A 66 -10.23 -16.86 -6.40
CA ARG A 66 -9.48 -16.06 -5.42
C ARG A 66 -8.15 -16.70 -5.04
N ALA A 67 -8.09 -18.03 -4.92
CA ALA A 67 -6.82 -18.74 -4.68
C ALA A 67 -5.83 -18.56 -5.85
N ARG A 68 -6.30 -18.60 -7.10
CA ARG A 68 -5.47 -18.31 -8.28
C ARG A 68 -5.00 -16.86 -8.30
N MET A 69 -5.85 -15.91 -7.92
CA MET A 69 -5.48 -14.49 -7.80
C MET A 69 -4.38 -14.29 -6.76
N LEU A 70 -4.48 -14.93 -5.59
CA LEU A 70 -3.44 -14.91 -4.55
C LEU A 70 -2.12 -15.53 -5.06
N LYS A 71 -2.19 -16.65 -5.78
CA LYS A 71 -1.00 -17.26 -6.39
C LYS A 71 -0.33 -16.32 -7.41
N ALA A 72 -1.13 -15.65 -8.25
CA ALA A 72 -0.61 -14.68 -9.22
C ALA A 72 0.07 -13.50 -8.52
N LEU A 73 -0.53 -12.98 -7.44
CA LEU A 73 0.08 -11.94 -6.61
C LEU A 73 1.42 -12.41 -5.99
N ALA A 74 1.47 -13.61 -5.44
CA ALA A 74 2.70 -14.17 -4.86
C ALA A 74 3.83 -14.28 -5.90
N ILE A 75 3.52 -14.75 -7.11
CA ILE A 75 4.49 -14.82 -8.22
C ILE A 75 4.98 -13.41 -8.57
N HIS A 76 4.05 -12.46 -8.74
CA HIS A 76 4.38 -11.08 -9.09
C HIS A 76 5.32 -10.40 -8.07
N LEU A 77 5.08 -10.62 -6.78
CA LEU A 77 5.92 -10.11 -5.69
C LEU A 77 7.30 -10.81 -5.67
N ASN A 78 7.34 -12.13 -5.86
CA ASN A 78 8.58 -12.90 -5.83
C ASN A 78 9.53 -12.51 -6.98
N GLU A 79 9.00 -12.19 -8.16
CA GLU A 79 9.76 -11.65 -9.29
C GLU A 79 10.43 -10.30 -8.99
N ARG A 80 9.97 -9.58 -7.96
CA ARG A 80 10.40 -8.22 -7.60
C ARG A 80 11.06 -8.16 -6.22
N ARG A 81 11.43 -9.33 -5.65
CA ARG A 81 11.96 -9.42 -4.29
C ARG A 81 13.27 -8.67 -4.08
N ASP A 82 14.11 -8.57 -5.12
CA ASP A 82 15.42 -7.93 -4.98
C ASP A 82 15.26 -6.45 -4.61
N ALA A 83 14.37 -5.72 -5.29
CA ALA A 83 14.03 -4.32 -4.94
C ALA A 83 13.36 -4.21 -3.56
N LEU A 84 12.56 -5.21 -3.16
CA LEU A 84 11.96 -5.25 -1.81
C LEU A 84 13.03 -5.51 -0.72
N TYR A 85 14.06 -6.29 -1.03
CA TYR A 85 15.19 -6.52 -0.13
C TYR A 85 16.05 -5.27 0.00
N GLU A 86 16.36 -4.59 -1.10
CA GLU A 86 17.06 -3.30 -1.05
C GLU A 86 16.33 -2.31 -0.14
N LEU A 87 15.00 -2.18 -0.27
CA LEU A 87 14.18 -1.35 0.60
C LEU A 87 14.15 -1.79 2.08
N SER A 88 14.48 -3.04 2.38
CA SER A 88 14.44 -3.59 3.74
C SER A 88 15.77 -3.51 4.49
N PHE A 89 16.88 -3.40 3.77
CA PHE A 89 18.23 -3.36 4.37
C PHE A 89 18.65 -1.95 4.79
N ASP A 90 18.13 -0.93 4.11
CA ASP A 90 18.36 0.50 4.41
C ASP A 90 17.25 1.09 5.29
#